data_AF-A0A345C193-F1
#
_entry.id   AF-A0A345C193-F1
#
_cell.length_a   1.000
_cell.length_b   1.000
_cell.length_c   1.000
_cell.angle_alpha   90.00
_cell.angle_beta   90.00
_cell.angle_gamma   90.00
#
_symmetry.space_group_name_H-M   'P 1'
#
loop_
_entity.id
_entity.type
_entity.pdbx_description
1 polymer ?
#
loop_
_entity_poly.entity_id
_entity_poly.type
_entity_poly.pdbx_seq_one_letter_code
_entity_poly.pdbx_strand_id
1 'polypeptide(L)' 'MYGLAAYLFTSDVSTAIRLSEQLEYGVVSLNDGGPSAVQAPFGGWKQSGIGREADHQGIEEYLETKFISLKL' A
#
# COMPACT_ATOMS: atom_id res chain seq x y z
N MET A 1 7.90 -16.25 1.28
CA MET A 1 7.75 -15.41 0.07
C MET A 1 7.46 -13.97 0.49
N TYR A 2 8.01 -13.00 -0.23
CA TYR A 2 7.92 -11.56 0.05
C TYR A 2 7.03 -10.83 -0.98
N GLY A 3 6.70 -9.57 -0.71
CA GLY A 3 5.84 -8.72 -1.55
C GLY A 3 5.81 -7.25 -1.10
N LEU A 4 6.97 -6.61 -0.95
CA LEU A 4 7.03 -5.20 -0.51
C LEU A 4 6.75 -4.24 -1.68
N ALA A 5 7.71 -4.10 -2.60
CA ALA A 5 7.62 -3.22 -3.76
C ALA A 5 7.96 -3.96 -5.06
N ALA A 6 7.24 -3.64 -6.13
CA ALA A 6 7.52 -4.07 -7.50
C ALA A 6 7.67 -2.83 -8.41
N TYR A 7 8.48 -2.95 -9.46
CA TYR A 7 8.76 -1.87 -10.40
C TYR A 7 8.52 -2.38 -11.82
N LEU A 8 7.67 -1.68 -12.58
CA LEU A 8 7.30 -2.01 -13.94
C LEU A 8 7.71 -0.85 -14.86
N PHE A 9 8.45 -1.17 -15.92
CA PHE A 9 8.82 -0.21 -16.96
C PHE A 9 8.23 -0.65 -18.29
N THR A 10 7.29 0.13 -18.82
CA THR A 10 6.61 -0.14 -20.08
C THR A 10 5.99 1.13 -20.66
N SER A 11 5.94 1.22 -21.98
CA SER A 11 5.19 2.27 -22.69
C SER A 11 3.73 1.90 -22.97
N ASP A 12 3.34 0.64 -22.75
CA ASP A 12 1.96 0.17 -22.93
C ASP A 12 1.17 0.24 -21.61
N VAL A 13 0.20 1.16 -21.56
CA VAL A 13 -0.69 1.38 -20.41
C VAL A 13 -1.53 0.14 -20.10
N SER A 14 -1.95 -0.63 -21.11
CA SER A 14 -2.76 -1.83 -20.90
C SER A 14 -1.97 -2.89 -20.15
N THR A 15 -0.70 -3.07 -20.52
CA THR A 15 0.23 -3.93 -19.80
C THR A 15 0.52 -3.41 -18.40
N ALA A 16 0.72 -2.10 -18.22
CA ALA A 16 0.99 -1.51 -16.91
C ALA A 16 -0.14 -1.78 -15.91
N ILE A 17 -1.39 -1.54 -16.31
CA ILE A 17 -2.58 -1.76 -15.45
C ILE A 17 -2.74 -3.26 -15.16
N ARG A 18 -2.75 -4.10 -16.20
CA ARG A 18 -2.95 -5.56 -16.03
C ARG A 18 -1.90 -6.19 -15.12
N LEU A 19 -0.63 -5.82 -15.25
CA LEU A 19 0.41 -6.34 -14.37
C LEU A 19 0.30 -5.79 -12.96
N SER A 20 -0.05 -4.50 -12.79
CA SER A 20 -0.24 -3.91 -11.46
C SER A 20 -1.33 -4.61 -10.66
N GLU A 21 -2.43 -5.01 -11.30
CA GLU A 21 -3.53 -5.74 -10.66
C GLU A 21 -3.18 -7.21 -10.32
N GLN A 22 -2.24 -7.82 -11.06
CA GLN A 22 -1.84 -9.22 -10.87
C GLN A 22 -0.72 -9.41 -9.85
N LEU A 23 -0.01 -8.35 -9.50
CA LEU A 23 1.14 -8.41 -8.59
C LEU A 23 0.70 -8.35 -7.12
N GLU A 24 1.07 -9.38 -6.36
CA GLU A 24 0.87 -9.43 -4.90
C GLU A 24 1.97 -8.65 -4.16
N TYR A 25 1.96 -7.32 -4.33
CA TYR A 25 2.90 -6.37 -3.72
C TYR A 25 2.13 -5.19 -3.13
N GLY A 26 2.64 -4.61 -2.05
CA GLY A 26 1.97 -3.47 -1.42
C GLY A 26 2.26 -2.14 -2.11
N VAL A 27 3.37 -2.05 -2.84
CA VAL A 27 3.74 -0.91 -3.68
C VAL A 27 4.05 -1.40 -5.09
N VAL A 28 3.40 -0.85 -6.11
CA VAL A 28 3.71 -1.12 -7.51
C VAL A 28 4.04 0.22 -8.20
N SER A 29 5.26 0.33 -8.68
CA SER A 29 5.74 1.51 -9.41
C SER A 29 5.62 1.32 -10.92
N LEU A 30 5.14 2.35 -11.62
CA LEU A 30 5.05 2.37 -13.08
C LEU A 30 5.96 3.48 -13.63
N ASN A 31 7.04 3.09 -14.30
CA ASN A 31 8.03 4.00 -14.89
C ASN A 31 8.65 5.01 -13.89
N ASP A 32 8.65 4.68 -12.60
CA ASP A 32 9.23 5.49 -11.52
C ASP A 32 10.16 4.64 -10.64
N GLY A 33 11.34 5.15 -10.33
CA GLY A 33 12.35 4.48 -9.51
C GLY A 33 12.19 4.69 -8.00
N GLY A 34 11.35 5.63 -7.57
CA GLY A 34 11.16 5.99 -6.16
C GLY A 34 9.70 6.23 -5.80
N PRO A 35 8.85 5.18 -5.76
CA PRO A 35 7.41 5.28 -5.50
C PRO A 35 7.11 5.53 -4.01
N SER A 36 7.62 6.63 -3.45
CA SER A 36 7.42 7.03 -2.06
C SER A 36 6.78 8.41 -1.98
N ALA A 37 5.65 8.49 -1.28
CA ALA A 37 4.92 9.72 -1.07
C ALA A 37 4.27 9.70 0.31
N VAL A 38 4.35 10.81 1.05
CA VAL A 38 3.82 10.90 2.43
C VAL A 38 2.30 10.74 2.50
N GLN A 39 1.62 11.06 1.40
CA GLN A 39 0.17 10.96 1.24
C GLN A 39 -0.31 9.63 0.65
N ALA A 40 0.59 8.66 0.43
CA ALA A 40 0.24 7.34 -0.08
C ALA A 40 0.57 6.27 0.95
N PRO A 41 -0.26 5.22 1.11
CA PRO A 41 0.03 4.16 2.06
C PRO A 41 1.25 3.34 1.60
N PHE A 42 2.15 3.05 2.53
CA PHE A 42 3.33 2.22 2.30
C PHE A 42 3.27 0.95 3.15
N GLY A 43 3.54 -0.21 2.57
CA GLY A 43 3.59 -1.47 3.30
C GLY A 43 3.63 -2.66 2.35
N GLY A 44 3.71 -3.86 2.89
CA GLY A 44 3.93 -5.08 2.12
C GLY A 44 2.80 -6.10 2.17
N TRP A 45 2.94 -7.13 1.34
CA TRP A 45 2.17 -8.36 1.37
C TRP A 45 3.01 -9.51 1.94
N LYS A 46 2.34 -10.58 2.37
CA LYS A 46 2.98 -11.84 2.82
C LYS A 46 3.98 -11.57 3.97
N GLN A 47 5.23 -12.04 3.83
CA GLN A 47 6.26 -11.86 4.85
C GLN A 47 6.90 -10.46 4.84
N SER A 48 6.46 -9.55 3.95
CA SER A 48 7.00 -8.20 3.88
C SER A 48 6.37 -7.22 4.88
N GLY A 49 5.43 -7.66 5.71
CA GLY A 49 4.87 -6.87 6.80
C GLY A 49 3.37 -7.03 6.95
N ILE A 50 2.86 -6.49 8.05
CA ILE A 50 1.43 -6.35 8.37
C ILE A 50 1.20 -4.87 8.65
N GLY A 51 0.04 -4.33 8.26
CA GLY A 51 -0.28 -2.92 8.42
C GLY A 51 0.23 -2.04 7.27
N ARG A 52 0.05 -0.73 7.42
CA ARG A 52 0.52 0.31 6.50
C ARG A 52 1.10 1.48 7.29
N GLU A 53 2.06 2.16 6.70
CA GLU A 53 2.64 3.41 7.18
C GLU A 53 2.26 4.55 6.22
N ALA A 54 2.41 5.79 6.68
CA ALA A 54 2.01 7.01 5.95
C ALA A 54 0.51 7.07 5.60
N ASP A 55 0.07 8.18 5.00
CA ASP A 55 -1.34 8.47 4.72
C ASP A 55 -2.25 8.27 5.97
N HIS A 56 -3.57 8.23 5.76
CA HIS A 56 -4.56 8.06 6.80
C HIS A 56 -4.57 6.65 7.40
N GLN A 57 -4.05 5.64 6.70
CA GLN A 57 -3.92 4.27 7.22
C GLN A 57 -2.76 4.17 8.23
N GLY A 58 -1.69 4.94 8.03
CA GLY A 58 -0.53 4.93 8.91
C GLY A 58 -0.86 5.41 10.33
N ILE A 59 -1.79 6.36 10.49
CA ILE A 59 -2.21 6.80 11.82
C ILE A 59 -3.05 5.74 12.54
N GLU A 60 -3.75 4.85 11.83
CA GLU A 60 -4.60 3.82 12.44
C GLU A 60 -3.80 2.86 13.34
N GLU A 61 -2.53 2.58 13.00
CA GLU A 61 -1.61 1.75 13.80
C GLU A 61 -1.24 2.38 15.16
N TYR A 62 -1.54 3.68 15.35
CA TYR A 62 -1.27 4.43 16.59
C TYR A 62 -2.53 4.81 17.37
N LEU A 63 -3.71 4.43 16.87
CA LEU A 63 -4.99 4.76 17.49
C LEU A 63 -5.57 3.56 18.24
N GLU A 64 -6.27 3.84 19.34
CA GLU A 64 -7.04 2.86 20.10
C GLU A 64 -8.53 3.08 19.87
N THR A 65 -9.23 2.05 19.38
CA THR A 65 -10.67 2.14 19.11
C THR A 65 -11.45 2.11 20.43
N LYS A 66 -12.27 3.14 20.68
CA LYS A 66 -13.12 3.24 21.87
C LYS A 66 -14.59 3.42 21.50
N PHE A 67 -15.42 2.49 21.96
CA PHE A 67 -16.87 2.57 21.83
C PHE A 67 -17.50 3.26 23.04
N ILE A 68 -18.43 4.19 22.81
CA ILE A 68 -19.20 4.88 23.86
C ILE A 68 -20.69 4.69 23.57
N SER A 69 -21.43 4.14 24.54
CA SER A 69 -22.89 3.97 24.48
C SER A 69 -23.56 4.85 25.52
N LEU A 70 -24.34 5.83 25.07
CA LEU A 70 -25.16 6.69 25.92
C LEU A 70 -26.64 6.41 25.65
N LYS A 71 -27.38 6.07 26.70
CA LYS A 71 -28.84 6.02 26.67
C LYS A 71 -29.38 7.31 27.29
N LEU A 72 -30.18 8.06 26.52
CA LEU A 72 -30.91 9.24 26.98
C LEU A 72 -32.22 8.84 27.67
#